data_AF-A0A850M6T0-F1
#
_entry.id   AF-A0A850M6T0-F1
#
_cell.length_a   1.000
_cell.length_b   1.000
_cell.length_c   1.000
_cell.angle_alpha   90.00
_cell.angle_beta   90.00
_cell.angle_gamma   90.00
#
_symmetry.space_group_name_H-M   'P 1'
#
loop_
_entity.id
_entity.type
_entity.pdbx_description
1 polymer ?
#
loop_
_entity_poly.entity_id
_entity_poly.type
_entity_poly.pdbx_seq_one_letter_code
_entity_poly.pdbx_strand_id
1 'polypeptide(L)'
;MSNEDKSDKSNKSNKSNKSMDLDEIRKQIKRELKKELLLEIRRELKYEEKATKEQKVETVEMARETPAPIAPATGKENIIVSVTSVLKIASHAYKYANPKIPKPKWVEVIGILAGSIDVNGHTLFLEDAYPMGHGTTVYAEIKDYKNYVRAYNDIKKKDLFVCGWYHSHPSYGLFMSKEDFGTQVRYQKLWKRSLALVIDPYLIDGSSYGFKIFRARLKTKEWYPVPFVIKGAFDPVILPELLSFISPIVYGNALYLEYDED
;
A
#
# COMPACT_ATOMS: atom_id res chain seq x y z
N MET A 1 63.47 16.10 -48.21
CA MET A 1 62.57 15.71 -49.31
C MET A 1 61.21 15.42 -48.67
N SER A 2 60.25 16.36 -48.61
CA SER A 2 59.24 16.67 -49.65
C SER A 2 58.47 15.42 -50.09
N ASN A 3 57.15 15.25 -50.07
CA ASN A 3 55.93 16.07 -49.91
C ASN A 3 54.78 15.11 -49.50
N GLU A 4 53.86 15.50 -48.60
CA GLU A 4 52.43 15.77 -48.88
C GLU A 4 51.74 14.87 -49.93
N ASP A 5 50.67 14.14 -49.56
CA ASP A 5 49.29 14.62 -49.76
C ASP A 5 48.19 13.78 -49.05
N LYS A 6 47.07 14.45 -48.81
CA LYS A 6 45.91 14.18 -47.94
C LYS A 6 44.92 13.13 -48.49
N SER A 7 44.13 12.50 -47.59
CA SER A 7 42.70 12.85 -47.38
C SER A 7 41.89 11.74 -46.68
N ASP A 8 41.24 12.15 -45.58
CA ASP A 8 39.88 11.79 -45.13
C ASP A 8 39.38 10.33 -45.11
N LYS A 9 39.09 9.86 -43.88
CA LYS A 9 37.72 9.44 -43.51
C LYS A 9 37.52 9.45 -42.00
N SER A 10 36.62 10.32 -41.59
CA SER A 10 36.11 10.54 -40.25
C SER A 10 35.15 9.44 -39.78
N ASN A 11 34.93 9.44 -38.46
CA ASN A 11 33.81 8.88 -37.71
C ASN A 11 33.69 7.35 -37.56
N LYS A 12 34.03 6.88 -36.35
CA LYS A 12 33.10 6.06 -35.56
C LYS A 12 33.27 6.32 -34.07
N SER A 13 32.24 6.93 -33.50
CA SER A 13 31.91 6.98 -32.08
C SER A 13 31.94 5.61 -31.43
N ASN A 14 32.42 5.53 -30.19
CA ASN A 14 31.64 4.90 -29.12
C ASN A 14 32.15 5.33 -27.74
N LYS A 15 31.48 6.37 -27.19
CA LYS A 15 31.35 6.57 -25.75
C LYS A 15 30.54 5.40 -25.19
N SER A 16 31.21 4.40 -24.66
CA SER A 16 30.58 3.38 -23.81
C SER A 16 31.10 3.55 -22.39
N ASN A 17 30.23 4.05 -21.51
CA ASN A 17 30.08 3.67 -20.11
C ASN A 17 29.20 4.69 -19.38
N LYS A 18 27.89 4.65 -19.64
CA LYS A 18 26.89 5.21 -18.72
C LYS A 18 25.51 4.59 -18.94
N SER A 19 25.30 3.39 -18.44
CA SER A 19 24.00 2.95 -17.92
C SER A 19 24.21 1.69 -17.09
N MET A 20 24.07 1.80 -15.76
CA MET A 20 23.76 0.61 -14.97
C MET A 20 22.48 0.01 -15.54
N ASP A 21 22.52 -1.30 -15.80
CA ASP A 21 21.45 -2.04 -16.44
C ASP A 21 20.14 -1.91 -15.62
N LEU A 22 19.09 -1.38 -16.25
CA LEU A 22 17.77 -1.19 -15.65
C LEU A 22 17.20 -2.51 -15.11
N ASP A 23 17.56 -3.64 -15.72
CA ASP A 23 17.11 -4.95 -15.27
C ASP A 23 17.82 -5.42 -14.00
N GLU A 24 19.07 -5.02 -13.79
CA GLU A 24 19.81 -5.31 -12.56
C GLU A 24 19.26 -4.48 -11.38
N ILE A 25 18.90 -3.22 -11.64
CA ILE A 25 18.22 -2.35 -10.67
C ILE A 25 16.85 -2.91 -10.31
N ARG A 26 16.05 -3.36 -11.29
CA ARG A 26 14.75 -4.02 -11.05
C ARG A 26 14.90 -5.27 -10.19
N LYS A 27 15.88 -6.13 -10.50
CA LYS A 27 16.17 -7.34 -9.71
C LYS A 27 16.60 -7.01 -8.28
N GLN A 28 17.37 -5.94 -8.09
CA GLN A 28 17.79 -5.51 -6.76
C GLN A 28 16.62 -4.96 -5.93
N ILE A 29 15.80 -4.08 -6.51
CA ILE A 29 14.60 -3.55 -5.87
C ILE A 29 13.64 -4.68 -5.49
N LYS A 30 13.41 -5.65 -6.40
CA LYS A 30 12.56 -6.82 -6.11
C LYS A 30 13.10 -7.64 -4.93
N ARG A 31 14.42 -7.80 -4.82
CA ARG A 31 15.07 -8.51 -3.69
C ARG A 31 14.94 -7.77 -2.37
N GLU A 32 15.19 -6.46 -2.36
CA GLU A 32 15.14 -5.65 -1.14
C GLU A 32 13.70 -5.54 -0.60
N LEU A 33 12.74 -5.23 -1.47
CA LEU A 33 11.31 -5.18 -1.10
C LEU A 33 10.79 -6.53 -0.62
N LYS A 34 11.20 -7.62 -1.27
CA LYS A 34 10.86 -8.99 -0.84
C LYS A 34 11.35 -9.25 0.59
N LYS A 35 12.58 -8.85 0.91
CA LYS A 35 13.17 -9.08 2.23
C LYS A 35 12.45 -8.30 3.33
N GLU A 36 12.17 -7.02 3.08
CA GLU A 36 11.46 -6.16 4.03
C GLU A 36 10.03 -6.68 4.30
N LEU A 37 9.30 -7.02 3.23
CA LEU A 37 7.94 -7.53 3.34
C LEU A 37 7.87 -8.90 4.02
N LEU A 38 8.80 -9.81 3.72
CA LEU A 38 8.94 -11.10 4.39
C LEU A 38 9.09 -10.96 5.92
N LEU A 39 9.85 -9.96 6.37
CA LEU A 39 10.06 -9.70 7.79
C LEU A 39 8.77 -9.19 8.45
N GLU A 40 8.04 -8.32 7.77
CA GLU A 40 6.74 -7.81 8.23
C GLU A 40 5.72 -8.95 8.37
N ILE A 41 5.55 -9.75 7.31
CA ILE A 41 4.60 -10.87 7.26
C ILE A 41 4.89 -11.88 8.37
N ARG A 42 6.17 -12.25 8.58
CA ARG A 42 6.56 -13.17 9.66
C ARG A 42 6.20 -12.66 11.05
N ARG A 43 6.20 -11.33 11.24
CA ARG A 43 5.81 -10.71 12.51
C ARG A 43 4.29 -10.73 12.71
N GLU A 44 3.52 -10.66 11.64
CA GLU A 44 2.05 -10.70 11.66
C GLU A 44 1.53 -12.13 11.82
N LEU A 45 2.07 -13.11 11.09
CA LEU A 45 1.66 -14.51 11.19
C LEU A 45 1.85 -15.09 12.60
N LYS A 46 3.00 -14.79 13.23
CA LYS A 46 3.25 -15.17 14.64
C LYS A 46 2.24 -14.55 15.60
N TYR A 47 1.62 -13.43 15.22
CA TYR A 47 0.62 -12.75 16.02
C TYR A 47 -0.76 -13.39 15.82
N GLU A 48 -1.14 -13.66 14.58
CA GLU A 48 -2.40 -14.30 14.24
C GLU A 48 -2.53 -15.71 14.84
N GLU A 49 -1.49 -16.56 14.73
CA GLU A 49 -1.48 -17.89 15.37
C GLU A 49 -1.79 -17.82 16.88
N LYS A 50 -1.44 -16.70 17.52
CA LYS A 50 -1.70 -16.47 18.94
C LYS A 50 -3.15 -16.05 19.21
N ALA A 51 -3.76 -15.30 18.28
CA ALA A 51 -5.13 -14.80 18.37
C ALA A 51 -6.18 -15.83 17.90
N THR A 52 -5.87 -16.70 16.94
CA THR A 52 -6.84 -17.68 16.40
C THR A 52 -7.22 -18.79 17.39
N LYS A 53 -6.46 -18.95 18.48
CA LYS A 53 -6.78 -19.94 19.53
C LYS A 53 -8.02 -19.59 20.35
N GLU A 54 -8.64 -18.42 20.17
CA GLU A 54 -9.66 -17.92 21.12
C GLU A 54 -11.10 -17.69 20.59
N GLN A 55 -11.46 -17.81 19.30
CA GLN A 55 -12.87 -17.56 18.90
C GLN A 55 -13.41 -18.41 17.73
N LYS A 56 -14.66 -18.91 17.88
CA LYS A 56 -15.52 -19.55 16.87
C LYS A 56 -16.34 -18.50 16.10
N VAL A 57 -16.66 -18.78 14.83
CA VAL A 57 -17.29 -17.83 13.88
C VAL A 57 -18.71 -18.29 13.49
N GLU A 58 -19.66 -17.34 13.48
CA GLU A 58 -20.98 -17.44 12.82
C GLU A 58 -21.06 -16.47 11.62
N THR A 59 -21.82 -16.85 10.59
CA THR A 59 -21.95 -16.17 9.28
C THR A 59 -23.21 -15.31 9.18
N VAL A 60 -23.09 -14.05 8.72
CA VAL A 60 -24.23 -13.19 8.33
C VAL A 60 -23.86 -12.37 7.07
N GLU A 61 -24.85 -12.13 6.21
CA GLU A 61 -24.77 -11.52 4.87
C GLU A 61 -24.33 -10.04 4.82
N MET A 62 -23.65 -9.68 3.73
CA MET A 62 -23.12 -8.35 3.41
C MET A 62 -24.21 -7.33 3.01
N ALA A 63 -24.29 -6.20 3.72
CA ALA A 63 -25.06 -5.03 3.29
C ALA A 63 -24.30 -4.20 2.24
N ARG A 64 -25.00 -3.62 1.27
CA ARG A 64 -24.41 -2.82 0.17
C ARG A 64 -24.12 -1.38 0.62
N GLU A 65 -22.87 -0.97 0.63
CA GLU A 65 -22.47 0.42 0.87
C GLU A 65 -22.79 1.34 -0.31
N THR A 66 -23.02 2.62 -0.05
CA THR A 66 -23.35 3.62 -1.09
C THR A 66 -22.29 4.72 -1.18
N PRO A 67 -21.87 5.15 -2.39
CA PRO A 67 -20.89 6.21 -2.57
C PRO A 67 -21.35 7.57 -2.04
N ALA A 68 -20.48 8.27 -1.31
CA ALA A 68 -20.71 9.65 -0.91
C ALA A 68 -20.35 10.65 -2.04
N PRO A 69 -20.94 11.87 -2.03
CA PRO A 69 -20.64 12.92 -3.01
C PRO A 69 -19.16 13.34 -3.02
N ILE A 70 -18.60 13.54 -4.21
CA ILE A 70 -17.21 13.94 -4.44
C ILE A 70 -17.15 15.39 -4.94
N ALA A 71 -16.42 16.24 -4.21
CA ALA A 71 -16.08 17.60 -4.59
C ALA A 71 -14.73 17.65 -5.34
N PRO A 72 -14.43 18.74 -6.07
CA PRO A 72 -13.15 18.93 -6.74
C PRO A 72 -11.98 18.98 -5.74
N ALA A 73 -10.80 18.52 -6.17
CA ALA A 73 -9.55 18.66 -5.41
C ALA A 73 -9.16 20.14 -5.29
N THR A 74 -8.74 20.61 -4.11
CA THR A 74 -8.43 22.05 -3.88
C THR A 74 -7.16 22.30 -3.08
N GLY A 75 -6.13 21.45 -3.18
CA GLY A 75 -4.89 21.60 -2.43
C GLY A 75 -3.64 21.61 -3.32
N LYS A 76 -2.65 22.43 -2.95
CA LYS A 76 -1.25 22.39 -3.46
C LYS A 76 -0.37 21.43 -2.63
N GLU A 77 -0.97 20.56 -1.83
CA GLU A 77 -0.22 19.64 -0.98
C GLU A 77 0.27 18.47 -1.83
N ASN A 78 1.56 18.16 -1.71
CA ASN A 78 2.14 17.01 -2.40
C ASN A 78 2.08 15.80 -1.48
N ILE A 79 1.47 14.72 -1.95
CA ILE A 79 1.51 13.43 -1.27
C ILE A 79 2.47 12.52 -2.01
N ILE A 80 3.50 12.04 -1.32
CA ILE A 80 4.45 11.06 -1.87
C ILE A 80 4.28 9.76 -1.11
N VAL A 81 3.92 8.69 -1.81
CA VAL A 81 3.60 7.38 -1.23
C VAL A 81 4.77 6.43 -1.46
N SER A 82 5.32 5.84 -0.40
CA SER A 82 6.40 4.87 -0.49
C SER A 82 5.93 3.56 -1.11
N VAL A 83 6.82 2.85 -1.79
CA VAL A 83 6.54 1.49 -2.27
C VAL A 83 6.19 0.57 -1.11
N THR A 84 6.88 0.68 0.02
CA THR A 84 6.62 -0.10 1.24
C THR A 84 5.16 0.03 1.70
N SER A 85 4.62 1.25 1.77
CA SER A 85 3.22 1.46 2.16
C SER A 85 2.25 0.84 1.15
N VAL A 86 2.48 1.00 -0.15
CA VAL A 86 1.67 0.34 -1.21
C VAL A 86 1.67 -1.17 -1.01
N LEU A 87 2.85 -1.79 -0.84
CA LEU A 87 2.97 -3.23 -0.69
C LEU A 87 2.27 -3.73 0.58
N LYS A 88 2.44 -3.07 1.72
CA LYS A 88 1.78 -3.49 2.97
C LYS A 88 0.26 -3.42 2.87
N ILE A 89 -0.27 -2.31 2.35
CA ILE A 89 -1.72 -2.11 2.16
C ILE A 89 -2.27 -3.16 1.19
N ALA A 90 -1.62 -3.32 0.04
CA ALA A 90 -2.05 -4.28 -0.99
C ALA A 90 -1.95 -5.72 -0.49
N SER A 91 -0.88 -6.09 0.22
CA SER A 91 -0.72 -7.42 0.81
C SER A 91 -1.81 -7.71 1.83
N HIS A 92 -2.12 -6.74 2.69
CA HIS A 92 -3.15 -6.89 3.70
C HIS A 92 -4.54 -7.09 3.07
N ALA A 93 -4.93 -6.26 2.11
CA ALA A 93 -6.20 -6.41 1.41
C ALA A 93 -6.27 -7.75 0.62
N TYR A 94 -5.21 -8.06 -0.12
CA TYR A 94 -5.15 -9.27 -0.96
C TYR A 94 -5.17 -10.56 -0.13
N LYS A 95 -4.63 -10.54 1.10
CA LYS A 95 -4.72 -11.66 2.04
C LYS A 95 -6.14 -12.15 2.26
N TYR A 96 -7.09 -11.22 2.35
CA TYR A 96 -8.49 -11.50 2.71
C TYR A 96 -9.45 -11.49 1.52
N ALA A 97 -9.02 -10.94 0.39
CA ALA A 97 -9.80 -10.92 -0.85
C ALA A 97 -8.90 -11.07 -2.07
N ASN A 98 -8.93 -12.25 -2.68
CA ASN A 98 -8.22 -12.55 -3.93
C ASN A 98 -8.88 -13.72 -4.67
N PRO A 99 -8.49 -14.00 -5.93
CA PRO A 99 -9.12 -15.04 -6.75
C PRO A 99 -9.09 -16.47 -6.17
N LYS A 100 -8.19 -16.77 -5.23
CA LYS A 100 -8.11 -18.09 -4.56
C LYS A 100 -9.12 -18.24 -3.42
N ILE A 101 -9.71 -17.14 -2.96
CA ILE A 101 -10.75 -17.13 -1.91
C ILE A 101 -12.11 -16.96 -2.61
N PRO A 102 -13.11 -17.79 -2.32
CA PRO A 102 -14.47 -17.59 -2.85
C PRO A 102 -14.98 -16.19 -2.50
N LYS A 103 -15.54 -15.45 -3.47
CA LYS A 103 -16.04 -14.07 -3.27
C LYS A 103 -16.94 -13.88 -2.04
N PRO A 104 -17.86 -14.79 -1.69
CA PRO A 104 -18.68 -14.65 -0.47
C PRO A 104 -17.89 -14.68 0.84
N LYS A 105 -16.62 -15.08 0.82
CA LYS A 105 -15.71 -15.11 1.98
C LYS A 105 -14.76 -13.91 2.00
N TRP A 106 -14.85 -13.00 1.03
CA TRP A 106 -14.04 -11.79 1.02
C TRP A 106 -14.48 -10.90 2.18
N VAL A 107 -13.51 -10.35 2.90
CA VAL A 107 -13.76 -9.44 4.04
C VAL A 107 -12.94 -8.17 3.88
N GLU A 108 -13.45 -7.09 4.47
CA GLU A 108 -12.76 -5.80 4.47
C GLU A 108 -11.64 -5.81 5.49
N VAL A 109 -10.62 -4.97 5.25
CA VAL A 109 -9.52 -4.73 6.17
C VAL A 109 -9.46 -3.27 6.58
N ILE A 110 -8.84 -2.98 7.72
CA ILE A 110 -8.51 -1.61 8.15
C ILE A 110 -7.05 -1.54 8.64
N GLY A 111 -6.42 -0.38 8.48
CA GLY A 111 -5.14 -0.11 9.08
C GLY A 111 -4.82 1.38 9.20
N ILE A 112 -3.65 1.65 9.77
CA ILE A 112 -3.14 2.99 10.05
C ILE A 112 -2.04 3.34 9.06
N LEU A 113 -2.01 4.60 8.63
CA LEU A 113 -0.98 5.15 7.78
C LEU A 113 0.01 5.98 8.61
N ALA A 114 1.30 5.84 8.34
CA ALA A 114 2.35 6.56 9.02
C ALA A 114 3.29 7.26 8.03
N GLY A 115 3.78 8.42 8.42
CA GLY A 115 4.53 9.27 7.52
C GLY A 115 5.27 10.40 8.21
N SER A 116 5.93 11.21 7.39
CA SER A 116 6.63 12.44 7.80
C SER A 116 6.18 13.61 6.93
N ILE A 117 6.47 14.84 7.38
CA ILE A 117 6.23 16.06 6.62
C ILE A 117 7.58 16.72 6.36
N ASP A 118 7.78 17.27 5.16
CA ASP A 118 8.99 18.04 4.86
C ASP A 118 9.14 19.27 5.78
N VAL A 119 10.36 19.79 5.88
CA VAL A 119 10.68 20.95 6.72
C VAL A 119 9.79 22.17 6.37
N ASN A 120 9.36 22.27 5.12
CA ASN A 120 8.53 23.36 4.62
C ASN A 120 7.03 23.15 4.84
N GLY A 121 6.59 21.98 5.33
CA GLY A 121 5.18 21.71 5.60
C GLY A 121 4.31 21.44 4.36
N HIS A 122 4.86 21.38 3.16
CA HIS A 122 4.12 21.27 1.90
C HIS A 122 3.93 19.81 1.47
N THR A 123 4.89 18.95 1.77
CA THR A 123 4.93 17.57 1.29
C THR A 123 4.67 16.63 2.45
N LEU A 124 3.65 15.78 2.31
CA LEU A 124 3.41 14.66 3.22
C LEU A 124 3.95 13.38 2.57
N PHE A 125 4.91 12.75 3.22
CA PHE A 125 5.43 11.45 2.82
C PHE A 125 4.62 10.38 3.55
N LEU A 126 3.82 9.60 2.81
CA LEU A 126 3.23 8.37 3.31
C LEU A 126 4.29 7.28 3.22
N GLU A 127 4.91 6.94 4.35
CA GLU A 127 6.11 6.11 4.38
C GLU A 127 5.82 4.67 4.77
N ASP A 128 4.81 4.43 5.59
CA ASP A 128 4.51 3.10 6.09
C ASP A 128 3.01 2.91 6.35
N ALA A 129 2.60 1.65 6.45
CA ALA A 129 1.23 1.25 6.75
C ALA A 129 1.22 0.07 7.74
N TYR A 130 0.26 0.09 8.65
CA TYR A 130 0.14 -0.87 9.75
C TYR A 130 -1.24 -1.52 9.72
N PRO A 131 -1.35 -2.80 9.34
CA PRO A 131 -2.57 -3.61 9.44
C PRO A 131 -3.12 -3.64 10.87
N MET A 132 -4.38 -3.22 11.05
CA MET A 132 -5.03 -3.17 12.38
C MET A 132 -6.10 -4.24 12.57
N GLY A 133 -6.76 -4.67 11.50
CA GLY A 133 -7.77 -5.72 11.58
C GLY A 133 -8.49 -5.98 10.26
N HIS A 134 -9.39 -6.95 10.30
CA HIS A 134 -10.24 -7.38 9.19
C HIS A 134 -11.63 -7.78 9.73
N GLY A 135 -12.67 -7.74 8.89
CA GLY A 135 -14.02 -8.12 9.32
C GLY A 135 -15.13 -7.77 8.33
N THR A 136 -16.35 -8.18 8.67
CA THR A 136 -17.58 -7.96 7.91
C THR A 136 -18.45 -6.83 8.48
N THR A 137 -18.11 -6.32 9.66
CA THR A 137 -18.86 -5.25 10.30
C THR A 137 -18.24 -3.91 9.93
N VAL A 138 -19.12 -2.94 9.64
CA VAL A 138 -18.93 -1.47 9.59
C VAL A 138 -18.06 -0.89 10.73
N TYR A 139 -17.76 -1.71 11.74
CA TYR A 139 -16.72 -1.47 12.71
C TYR A 139 -15.63 -2.51 12.52
N ALA A 140 -14.61 -2.13 11.77
CA ALA A 140 -13.28 -2.63 12.05
C ALA A 140 -12.86 -2.06 13.41
N GLU A 141 -13.48 -2.59 14.47
CA GLU A 141 -13.08 -2.30 15.84
C GLU A 141 -11.60 -2.63 15.92
N ILE A 142 -10.81 -1.68 16.42
CA ILE A 142 -9.47 -1.94 16.92
C ILE A 142 -9.67 -2.81 18.17
N LYS A 143 -10.05 -4.09 17.96
CA LYS A 143 -10.35 -5.06 19.03
C LYS A 143 -9.12 -5.35 19.88
N ASP A 144 -7.96 -4.93 19.40
CA ASP A 144 -6.69 -5.15 20.05
C ASP A 144 -5.97 -3.82 20.29
N TYR A 145 -6.28 -3.17 21.41
CA TYR A 145 -5.52 -2.01 21.91
C TYR A 145 -4.00 -2.28 21.89
N LYS A 146 -3.58 -3.54 22.04
CA LYS A 146 -2.18 -3.97 21.95
C LYS A 146 -1.59 -3.77 20.55
N ASN A 147 -2.35 -4.05 19.47
CA ASN A 147 -1.91 -3.81 18.10
C ASN A 147 -1.69 -2.32 17.84
N TYR A 148 -2.60 -1.48 18.33
CA TYR A 148 -2.45 -0.03 18.24
C TYR A 148 -1.21 0.46 18.99
N VAL A 149 -1.02 0.04 20.25
CA VAL A 149 0.16 0.40 21.05
C VAL A 149 1.46 -0.04 20.37
N ARG A 150 1.47 -1.24 19.78
CA ARG A 150 2.63 -1.75 19.04
C ARG A 150 2.91 -0.91 17.80
N ALA A 151 1.90 -0.64 16.98
CA ALA A 151 2.04 0.19 15.79
C ALA A 151 2.52 1.59 16.16
N TYR A 152 1.91 2.22 17.17
CA TYR A 152 2.31 3.53 17.67
C TYR A 152 3.77 3.56 18.14
N ASN A 153 4.22 2.53 18.87
CA ASN A 153 5.61 2.41 19.29
C ASN A 153 6.58 2.24 18.12
N ASP A 154 6.21 1.48 17.08
CA ASP A 154 7.05 1.31 15.88
C ASP A 154 7.12 2.59 15.05
N ILE A 155 5.98 3.25 14.85
CA ILE A 155 5.87 4.56 14.20
C ILE A 155 6.80 5.57 14.87
N LYS A 156 6.76 5.66 16.21
CA LYS A 156 7.62 6.56 16.98
C LYS A 156 9.10 6.21 16.86
N LYS A 157 9.46 4.92 16.85
CA LYS A 157 10.85 4.47 16.66
C LYS A 157 11.43 4.85 15.31
N LYS A 158 10.57 5.00 14.29
CA LYS A 158 10.93 5.45 12.94
C LYS A 158 10.88 6.97 12.78
N ASP A 159 10.61 7.72 13.85
CA ASP A 159 10.39 9.17 13.83
C ASP A 159 9.26 9.60 12.87
N LEU A 160 8.27 8.72 12.70
CA LEU A 160 7.06 8.98 11.92
C LEU A 160 5.91 9.39 12.84
N PHE A 161 4.85 9.94 12.25
CA PHE A 161 3.58 10.17 12.93
C PHE A 161 2.42 9.53 12.16
N VAL A 162 1.31 9.30 12.85
CA VAL A 162 0.08 8.80 12.22
C VAL A 162 -0.48 9.87 11.29
N CYS A 163 -0.49 9.60 9.99
CA CYS A 163 -0.90 10.55 8.97
C CYS A 163 -2.19 10.16 8.26
N GLY A 164 -2.86 9.10 8.69
CA GLY A 164 -4.05 8.60 8.02
C GLY A 164 -4.48 7.22 8.48
N TRP A 165 -5.44 6.70 7.74
CA TRP A 165 -5.95 5.34 7.85
C TRP A 165 -6.29 4.82 6.45
N TYR A 166 -6.40 3.51 6.34
CA TYR A 166 -6.88 2.88 5.13
C TYR A 166 -7.88 1.78 5.43
N HIS A 167 -8.73 1.49 4.46
CA HIS A 167 -9.56 0.30 4.47
C HIS A 167 -9.69 -0.28 3.06
N SER A 168 -10.22 -1.49 2.94
CA SER A 168 -10.44 -2.13 1.65
C SER A 168 -11.91 -2.27 1.30
N HIS A 169 -12.23 -2.17 0.02
CA HIS A 169 -13.54 -2.46 -0.57
C HIS A 169 -13.43 -3.62 -1.59
N PRO A 170 -13.46 -4.89 -1.16
CA PRO A 170 -13.32 -6.02 -2.08
C PRO A 170 -14.42 -6.08 -3.14
N SER A 171 -14.10 -5.68 -4.37
CA SER A 171 -15.04 -5.59 -5.50
C SER A 171 -16.15 -4.53 -5.37
N TYR A 172 -16.03 -3.54 -4.47
CA TYR A 172 -17.00 -2.41 -4.43
C TYR A 172 -16.52 -1.19 -5.22
N GLY A 173 -15.22 -1.10 -5.52
CA GLY A 173 -14.60 0.06 -6.12
C GLY A 173 -14.11 1.11 -5.12
N LEU A 174 -13.56 2.20 -5.66
CA LEU A 174 -12.75 3.17 -4.91
C LEU A 174 -13.54 4.42 -4.57
N PHE A 175 -14.45 4.29 -3.60
CA PHE A 175 -15.26 5.38 -3.05
C PHE A 175 -15.19 5.40 -1.52
N MET A 176 -15.63 6.50 -0.92
CA MET A 176 -15.78 6.62 0.54
C MET A 176 -17.27 6.55 0.89
N SER A 177 -17.61 5.81 1.95
CA SER A 177 -18.97 5.67 2.48
C SER A 177 -19.34 6.80 3.44
N LYS A 178 -20.56 6.77 3.97
CA LYS A 178 -21.01 7.71 5.01
C LYS A 178 -20.37 7.39 6.36
N GLU A 179 -20.18 6.10 6.62
CA GLU A 179 -19.58 5.53 7.82
C GLU A 179 -18.11 5.94 7.91
N ASP A 180 -17.39 5.91 6.79
CA ASP A 180 -16.01 6.39 6.66
C ASP A 180 -15.84 7.84 7.10
N PHE A 181 -16.86 8.67 6.88
CA PHE A 181 -16.79 10.09 7.23
C PHE A 181 -16.63 10.27 8.74
N GLY A 182 -17.28 9.41 9.55
CA GLY A 182 -17.13 9.42 11.01
C GLY A 182 -15.71 9.11 11.45
N THR A 183 -15.06 8.13 10.82
CA THR A 183 -13.66 7.80 11.07
C THR A 183 -12.75 8.95 10.63
N GLN A 184 -12.98 9.50 9.43
CA GLN A 184 -12.19 10.61 8.91
C GLN A 184 -12.32 11.89 9.73
N VAL A 185 -13.50 12.18 10.31
CA VAL A 185 -13.67 13.31 11.25
C VAL A 185 -12.78 13.14 12.48
N ARG A 186 -12.73 11.92 13.06
CA ARG A 186 -11.90 11.63 14.24
C ARG A 186 -10.41 11.82 13.92
N TYR A 187 -9.95 11.23 12.81
CA TYR A 187 -8.56 11.34 12.39
C TYR A 187 -8.17 12.77 11.98
N GLN A 188 -9.02 13.53 11.26
CA GLN A 188 -8.70 14.92 10.88
C GLN A 188 -8.75 15.91 12.03
N LYS A 189 -9.44 15.59 13.13
CA LYS A 189 -9.38 16.38 14.36
C LYS A 189 -8.03 16.21 15.07
N LEU A 190 -7.48 15.00 15.06
CA LEU A 190 -6.16 14.70 15.65
C LEU A 190 -5.01 15.14 14.72
N TRP A 191 -5.15 14.89 13.43
CA TRP A 191 -4.17 15.21 12.40
C TRP A 191 -4.84 15.92 11.24
N LYS A 192 -4.74 17.25 11.17
CA LYS A 192 -5.45 18.09 10.18
C LYS A 192 -5.28 17.65 8.72
N ARG A 193 -4.12 17.04 8.38
CA ARG A 193 -3.79 16.56 7.03
C ARG A 193 -4.06 15.07 6.82
N SER A 194 -4.82 14.43 7.73
CA SER A 194 -5.06 12.99 7.71
C SER A 194 -5.64 12.51 6.38
N LEU A 195 -5.05 11.44 5.86
CA LEU A 195 -5.46 10.76 4.63
C LEU A 195 -6.44 9.61 4.95
N ALA A 196 -7.46 9.46 4.12
CA ALA A 196 -8.28 8.25 4.04
C ALA A 196 -7.96 7.54 2.74
N LEU A 197 -7.43 6.32 2.79
CA LEU A 197 -7.09 5.54 1.61
C LEU A 197 -8.06 4.36 1.49
N VAL A 198 -8.70 4.21 0.33
CA VAL A 198 -9.52 3.04 0.02
C VAL A 198 -8.81 2.20 -1.04
N ILE A 199 -8.66 0.91 -0.80
CA ILE A 199 -8.07 -0.06 -1.74
C ILE A 199 -9.11 -1.11 -2.14
N ASP A 200 -9.18 -1.43 -3.43
CA ASP A 200 -9.96 -2.57 -3.91
C ASP A 200 -8.98 -3.61 -4.47
N PRO A 201 -8.76 -4.74 -3.78
CA PRO A 201 -7.85 -5.78 -4.26
C PRO A 201 -8.30 -6.41 -5.59
N TYR A 202 -9.59 -6.30 -5.96
CA TYR A 202 -10.08 -6.73 -7.26
C TYR A 202 -9.58 -5.87 -8.41
N LEU A 203 -9.22 -4.60 -8.14
CA LEU A 203 -8.70 -3.66 -9.13
C LEU A 203 -7.18 -3.68 -9.26
N ILE A 204 -6.49 -4.58 -8.55
CA ILE A 204 -5.04 -4.79 -8.68
C ILE A 204 -4.79 -5.75 -9.84
N ASP A 205 -4.99 -5.27 -11.07
CA ASP A 205 -4.88 -6.04 -12.32
C ASP A 205 -3.64 -5.65 -13.17
N GLY A 206 -2.80 -4.75 -12.65
CA GLY A 206 -1.62 -4.24 -13.34
C GLY A 206 -1.85 -2.91 -14.07
N SER A 207 -3.09 -2.48 -14.25
CA SER A 207 -3.42 -1.16 -14.84
C SER A 207 -3.31 -0.01 -13.83
N SER A 208 -3.44 -0.33 -12.54
CA SER A 208 -3.35 0.63 -11.44
C SER A 208 -2.86 -0.05 -10.16
N TYR A 209 -2.58 0.73 -9.12
CA TYR A 209 -2.29 0.18 -7.78
C TYR A 209 -3.56 -0.27 -7.03
N GLY A 210 -4.75 -0.11 -7.61
CA GLY A 210 -6.02 -0.50 -7.02
C GLY A 210 -6.47 0.35 -5.82
N PHE A 211 -5.93 1.55 -5.61
CA PHE A 211 -6.35 2.42 -4.49
C PHE A 211 -6.52 3.89 -4.88
N LYS A 212 -7.29 4.62 -4.07
CA LYS A 212 -7.41 6.09 -4.10
C LYS A 212 -7.26 6.68 -2.71
N ILE A 213 -6.78 7.92 -2.66
CA ILE A 213 -6.65 8.70 -1.43
C ILE A 213 -7.67 9.83 -1.46
N PHE A 214 -8.35 10.00 -0.34
CA PHE A 214 -9.35 11.01 -0.12
C PHE A 214 -9.04 11.83 1.13
N ARG A 215 -9.64 13.01 1.18
CA ARG A 215 -9.78 13.81 2.39
C ARG A 215 -11.19 14.42 2.40
N ALA A 216 -11.67 14.83 3.57
CA ALA A 216 -13.02 15.34 3.73
C ALA A 216 -13.04 16.80 4.18
N ARG A 217 -13.91 17.61 3.58
CA ARG A 217 -14.27 18.95 4.07
C ARG A 217 -15.24 18.78 5.23
N LEU A 218 -14.73 18.90 6.46
CA LEU A 218 -15.53 18.62 7.66
C LEU A 218 -16.79 19.49 7.81
N LYS A 219 -16.76 20.73 7.28
CA LYS A 219 -17.91 21.66 7.35
C LYS A 219 -19.02 21.31 6.35
N THR A 220 -18.66 21.03 5.10
CA THR A 220 -19.61 20.75 4.02
C THR A 220 -19.95 19.26 3.89
N LYS A 221 -19.23 18.40 4.61
CA LYS A 221 -19.35 16.93 4.57
C LYS A 221 -19.06 16.31 3.20
N GLU A 222 -18.19 16.95 2.43
CA GLU A 222 -17.81 16.49 1.09
C GLU A 222 -16.46 15.80 1.09
N TRP A 223 -16.35 14.70 0.36
CA TRP A 223 -15.07 14.08 0.06
C TRP A 223 -14.41 14.75 -1.13
N TYR A 224 -13.09 14.75 -1.20
CA TYR A 224 -12.36 15.11 -2.41
C TYR A 224 -11.14 14.20 -2.57
N PRO A 225 -10.80 13.83 -3.81
CA PRO A 225 -9.61 13.03 -4.07
C PRO A 225 -8.37 13.86 -3.78
N VAL A 226 -7.35 13.21 -3.24
CA VAL A 226 -6.03 13.79 -3.00
C VAL A 226 -5.04 13.16 -3.98
N PRO A 227 -4.54 13.91 -4.97
CA PRO A 227 -3.52 13.43 -5.87
C PRO A 227 -2.25 13.03 -5.11
N PHE A 228 -1.56 12.00 -5.62
CA PHE A 228 -0.33 11.49 -5.02
C PHE A 228 0.64 11.02 -6.09
N VAL A 229 1.91 10.88 -5.71
CA VAL A 229 2.97 10.31 -6.54
C VAL A 229 3.60 9.14 -5.78
N ILE A 230 3.86 8.03 -6.47
CA ILE A 230 4.63 6.93 -5.87
C ILE A 230 6.11 7.30 -5.85
N LYS A 231 6.75 7.12 -4.70
CA LYS A 231 8.19 7.34 -4.53
C LYS A 231 8.97 6.30 -5.34
N GLY A 232 9.70 6.76 -6.34
CA GLY A 232 10.51 5.92 -7.23
C GLY A 232 9.73 5.35 -8.41
N ALA A 233 10.41 4.54 -9.23
CA ALA A 233 9.85 3.95 -10.45
C ALA A 233 9.20 2.58 -10.17
N PHE A 234 8.17 2.55 -9.32
CA PHE A 234 7.43 1.32 -9.04
C PHE A 234 6.21 1.24 -9.95
N ASP A 235 6.28 0.44 -11.00
CA ASP A 235 5.19 0.33 -12.00
C ASP A 235 4.04 -0.57 -11.48
N PRO A 236 2.76 -0.14 -11.57
CA PRO A 236 1.63 -0.97 -11.16
C PRO A 236 1.57 -2.32 -11.88
N VAL A 237 2.13 -2.47 -13.08
CA VAL A 237 2.16 -3.72 -13.85
C VAL A 237 2.80 -4.87 -13.06
N ILE A 238 3.76 -4.58 -12.19
CA ILE A 238 4.49 -5.59 -11.42
C ILE A 238 3.73 -6.01 -10.15
N LEU A 239 2.77 -5.20 -9.70
CA LEU A 239 2.10 -5.40 -8.41
C LEU A 239 1.34 -6.74 -8.33
N PRO A 240 0.55 -7.19 -9.34
CA PRO A 240 -0.12 -8.49 -9.27
C PRO A 240 0.84 -9.68 -9.14
N GLU A 241 1.94 -9.66 -9.90
CA GLU A 241 2.97 -10.71 -9.83
C GLU A 241 3.62 -10.73 -8.44
N LEU A 242 3.95 -9.55 -7.91
CA LEU A 242 4.55 -9.43 -6.59
C LEU A 242 3.60 -9.91 -5.49
N LEU A 243 2.31 -9.55 -5.56
CA LEU A 243 1.29 -10.02 -4.63
C LEU A 243 1.10 -11.54 -4.69
N SER A 244 1.06 -12.12 -5.89
CA SER A 244 0.99 -13.58 -6.06
C SER A 244 2.21 -14.27 -5.45
N PHE A 245 3.41 -13.70 -5.66
CA PHE A 245 4.66 -14.22 -5.14
C PHE A 245 4.73 -14.19 -3.60
N ILE A 246 4.21 -13.13 -2.98
CA ILE A 246 4.25 -12.97 -1.52
C ILE A 246 3.07 -13.68 -0.83
N SER A 247 1.98 -13.95 -1.55
CA SER A 247 0.76 -14.54 -0.98
C SER A 247 1.02 -15.83 -0.20
N PRO A 248 1.80 -16.82 -0.70
CA PRO A 248 2.16 -18.00 0.09
C PRO A 248 2.80 -17.65 1.42
N ILE A 249 3.72 -16.68 1.42
CA ILE A 249 4.40 -16.21 2.63
C ILE A 249 3.37 -15.58 3.59
N VAL A 250 2.41 -14.80 3.07
CA VAL A 250 1.30 -14.19 3.84
C VAL A 250 0.35 -15.22 4.44
N TYR A 251 0.22 -16.39 3.82
CA TYR A 251 -0.60 -17.52 4.32
C TYR A 251 0.17 -18.48 5.23
N GLY A 252 1.43 -18.20 5.56
CA GLY A 252 2.27 -19.11 6.36
C GLY A 252 2.83 -20.30 5.57
N ASN A 253 2.52 -20.39 4.28
CA ASN A 253 3.20 -21.27 3.34
C ASN A 253 4.51 -20.59 2.96
N ALA A 254 5.50 -20.70 3.86
CA ALA A 254 6.89 -20.43 3.50
C ALA A 254 7.16 -21.13 2.17
N LEU A 255 7.53 -20.34 1.15
CA LEU A 255 8.08 -20.74 -0.15
C LEU A 255 8.02 -22.25 -0.40
N TYR A 256 7.25 -22.69 -1.41
CA TYR A 256 7.58 -23.88 -2.23
C TYR A 256 8.82 -24.62 -1.72
N LEU A 257 8.65 -25.59 -0.82
CA LEU A 257 9.60 -26.68 -0.68
C LEU A 257 9.29 -27.64 -1.82
N GLU A 258 9.50 -27.18 -3.04
CA GLU A 258 9.97 -28.03 -4.12
C GLU A 258 11.42 -27.59 -4.34
N TYR A 259 12.28 -28.06 -3.44
CA TYR A 259 13.57 -28.52 -3.91
C TYR A 259 13.27 -29.89 -4.51
N ASP A 260 13.12 -29.94 -5.83
CA ASP A 260 13.51 -31.16 -6.53
C ASP A 260 15.03 -31.30 -6.35
N GLU A 261 15.47 -32.54 -6.08
CA GLU A 261 16.85 -33.07 -6.12
C GLU A 261 17.76 -32.61 -4.95
N ASP A 262 18.22 -33.45 -4.01
CA ASP A 262 18.43 -34.91 -3.90
C ASP A 262 17.99 -35.47 -2.53
#